data_AF-A0A3P6V9Y7-F1
#
_entry.id   AF-A0A3P6V9Y7-F1
#
_cell.length_a   1.000
_cell.length_b   1.000
_cell.length_c   1.000
_cell.angle_alpha   90.00
_cell.angle_beta   90.00
_cell.angle_gamma   90.00
#
_symmetry.space_group_name_H-M   'P 1'
#
loop_
_entity.id
_entity.type
_entity.pdbx_description
1 polymer ?
#
loop_
_entity_poly.entity_id
_entity_poly.type
_entity_poly.pdbx_seq_one_letter_code
_entity_poly.pdbx_strand_id
1 'polypeptide(L)'
;MSHGKFQAFDYGRVGNMAHYNQTTPPAYGLNNMDIPLKLYWGGDDWLASPHDVINLLEELPKRSYIRDRYLPYYNHLDFVWGLDATKVIYTDILDFFKEFQ
;
A
#
# COMPACT_ATOMS: atom_id res chain seq x y z
N MET A 1 9.95 6.53 -18.48
CA MET A 1 10.83 6.33 -17.31
C MET A 1 9.94 6.28 -16.09
N SER A 2 10.00 5.23 -15.27
CA SER A 2 9.29 5.22 -13.99
C SER A 2 9.91 6.31 -13.11
N HIS A 3 9.09 7.23 -12.60
CA HIS A 3 9.58 8.31 -11.74
C HIS A 3 9.75 7.88 -10.28
N GLY A 4 9.45 6.62 -9.92
CA GLY A 4 9.55 6.13 -8.54
C GLY A 4 8.69 6.92 -7.55
N LYS A 5 7.57 7.49 -8.02
CA LYS A 5 6.70 8.37 -7.23
C LYS A 5 5.29 7.81 -7.21
N PHE A 6 4.66 7.87 -6.04
CA PHE A 6 3.23 7.69 -5.90
C PHE A 6 2.50 8.99 -6.29
N GLN A 7 2.08 9.07 -7.54
CA GLN A 7 1.49 10.27 -8.15
C GLN A 7 0.44 9.90 -9.18
N ALA A 8 -0.36 10.89 -9.59
CA ALA A 8 -1.26 10.73 -10.71
C ALA A 8 -0.51 10.44 -12.02
N PHE A 9 -1.23 9.95 -13.03
CA PHE A 9 -0.65 9.67 -14.34
C PHE A 9 -0.07 10.94 -15.00
N ASP A 10 1.07 10.84 -15.68
CA ASP A 10 1.64 11.98 -16.41
C ASP A 10 1.13 11.98 -17.85
N TYR A 11 0.19 12.87 -18.16
CA TYR A 11 -0.34 13.09 -19.51
C TYR A 11 0.55 14.03 -20.36
N GLY A 12 1.72 14.42 -19.86
CA GLY A 12 2.55 15.49 -20.42
C GLY A 12 1.97 16.88 -20.14
N ARG A 13 2.76 17.94 -20.36
CA ARG A 13 2.45 19.31 -19.91
C ARG A 13 1.02 19.80 -20.24
N VAL A 14 0.57 19.58 -21.48
CA VAL A 14 -0.76 20.03 -21.95
C VAL A 14 -1.87 19.14 -21.37
N GLY A 15 -1.65 17.82 -21.33
CA GLY A 15 -2.61 16.90 -20.74
C GLY A 15 -2.77 17.10 -19.24
N ASN A 16 -1.65 17.24 -18.51
CA ASN A 16 -1.66 17.55 -17.08
C ASN A 16 -2.41 18.85 -16.81
N MET A 17 -2.24 19.86 -17.67
CA MET A 17 -2.98 21.10 -17.54
C MET A 17 -4.49 20.87 -17.66
N ALA A 18 -4.92 20.12 -18.67
CA ALA A 18 -6.34 19.78 -18.86
C ALA A 18 -6.94 18.92 -17.74
N HIS A 19 -6.14 18.03 -17.13
CA HIS A 19 -6.62 17.09 -16.10
C HIS A 19 -6.47 17.57 -14.66
N TYR A 20 -5.40 18.31 -14.34
CA TYR A 20 -4.97 18.59 -12.97
C TYR A 20 -4.91 20.08 -12.64
N ASN A 21 -5.17 20.95 -13.59
CA ASN A 21 -4.95 22.38 -13.46
C ASN A 21 -3.47 22.77 -13.16
N GLN A 22 -2.50 21.90 -13.47
CA GLN A 22 -1.06 22.12 -13.29
C GLN A 22 -0.25 21.37 -14.35
N THR A 23 1.02 21.74 -14.54
CA THR A 23 1.86 21.19 -15.64
C THR A 23 2.52 19.85 -15.32
N THR A 24 2.60 19.48 -14.05
CA THR A 24 3.16 18.21 -13.55
C THR A 24 2.06 17.37 -12.90
N PRO A 25 2.16 16.03 -12.85
CA PRO A 25 1.18 15.23 -12.11
C PRO A 25 1.27 15.51 -10.60
N PRO A 26 0.13 15.66 -9.89
CA PRO A 26 0.13 15.79 -8.44
C PRO A 26 0.56 14.49 -7.75
N ALA A 27 1.36 14.62 -6.69
CA ALA A 27 1.73 13.50 -5.82
C ALA A 27 0.60 13.17 -4.83
N TYR A 28 0.45 11.91 -4.47
CA TYR A 28 -0.50 11.47 -3.46
C TYR A 28 0.17 11.46 -2.08
N GLY A 29 -0.31 12.31 -1.18
CA GLY A 29 0.19 12.35 0.20
C GLY A 29 -0.47 11.30 1.09
N LEU A 30 0.32 10.38 1.65
CA LEU A 30 -0.16 9.33 2.55
C LEU A 30 -0.21 9.77 4.02
N ASN A 31 0.52 10.82 4.37
CA ASN A 31 0.65 11.36 5.73
C ASN A 31 -0.65 11.88 6.35
N ASN A 32 -1.68 12.14 5.55
CA ASN A 32 -2.99 12.61 6.01
C ASN A 32 -4.03 11.48 6.13
N MET A 33 -3.62 10.23 5.92
CA MET A 33 -4.52 9.09 6.01
C MET A 33 -5.08 8.94 7.44
N ASP A 34 -6.40 8.84 7.55
CA ASP A 34 -7.11 8.72 8.82
C ASP A 34 -8.17 7.64 8.77
N ILE A 35 -7.72 6.41 8.51
CA ILE A 35 -8.55 5.21 8.50
C ILE A 35 -7.83 4.09 9.23
N PRO A 36 -8.55 3.18 9.92
CA PRO A 36 -8.00 1.91 10.36
C PRO A 36 -7.36 1.17 9.18
N LEU A 37 -6.08 0.80 9.30
CA LEU A 37 -5.32 0.12 8.25
C LEU A 37 -4.56 -1.07 8.84
N LYS A 38 -4.70 -2.23 8.20
CA LYS A 38 -3.88 -3.41 8.44
C LYS A 38 -3.17 -3.79 7.16
N LEU A 39 -1.85 -3.60 7.10
CA LEU A 39 -1.02 -3.91 5.93
C LEU A 39 -0.38 -5.30 6.08
N TYR A 40 -0.55 -6.17 5.10
CA TYR A 40 0.17 -7.44 5.03
C TYR A 40 1.18 -7.35 3.88
N TRP A 41 2.41 -7.77 4.11
CA TRP A 41 3.47 -7.68 3.10
C TRP A 41 4.47 -8.83 3.20
N GLY A 42 5.02 -9.20 2.05
CA GLY A 42 5.75 -10.45 1.85
C GLY A 42 7.22 -10.22 1.58
N GLY A 43 8.09 -11.13 2.06
CA GLY A 43 9.54 -11.03 1.82
C GLY A 43 9.95 -11.41 0.40
N ASP A 44 9.20 -12.32 -0.22
CA ASP A 44 9.44 -12.80 -1.59
C ASP A 44 8.55 -12.10 -2.62
N ASP A 45 7.86 -11.02 -2.25
CA ASP A 45 7.02 -10.23 -3.16
C ASP A 45 7.90 -9.36 -4.08
N TRP A 46 7.77 -9.57 -5.39
CA TRP A 46 8.53 -8.82 -6.40
C TRP A 46 7.79 -7.58 -6.91
N LEU A 47 6.47 -7.49 -6.71
CA LEU A 47 5.65 -6.36 -7.16
C LEU A 47 5.51 -5.33 -6.04
N ALA A 48 5.13 -5.77 -4.84
CA ALA A 48 5.14 -4.95 -3.63
C ALA A 48 6.41 -5.27 -2.83
N SER A 49 7.56 -4.87 -3.38
CA SER A 49 8.86 -5.25 -2.83
C SER A 49 9.01 -4.82 -1.36
N PRO A 50 9.73 -5.59 -0.52
CA PRO A 50 10.06 -5.18 0.84
C PRO A 50 10.62 -3.76 0.95
N HIS A 51 11.43 -3.34 -0.03
CA HIS A 51 12.01 -2.00 -0.06
C HIS A 51 10.94 -0.92 -0.24
N ASP A 52 10.03 -1.09 -1.19
CA ASP A 52 8.95 -0.13 -1.43
C ASP A 52 7.95 -0.09 -0.26
N VAL A 53 7.68 -1.25 0.36
CA VAL A 53 6.81 -1.31 1.54
C VAL A 53 7.44 -0.62 2.75
N ILE A 54 8.75 -0.73 2.94
CA ILE A 54 9.45 0.02 4.01
C ILE A 54 9.29 1.54 3.78
N ASN A 55 9.47 2.02 2.54
CA ASN A 55 9.25 3.43 2.20
C ASN A 55 7.79 3.85 2.47
N LEU A 56 6.82 3.01 2.08
CA LEU A 56 5.39 3.23 2.40
C LEU A 56 5.15 3.34 3.91
N LEU A 57 5.72 2.44 4.71
CA LEU A 57 5.58 2.45 6.17
C LEU A 57 6.18 3.72 6.81
N GLU A 58 7.23 4.30 6.23
CA GLU A 58 7.80 5.58 6.66
C GLU A 58 6.88 6.77 6.37
N GLU A 59 6.18 6.77 5.23
CA GLU A 59 5.22 7.81 4.85
C GLU A 59 3.88 7.72 5.59
N LEU A 60 3.51 6.51 6.04
CA LEU A 60 2.25 6.28 6.74
C LEU A 60 2.22 6.97 8.12
N PRO A 61 1.07 7.52 8.53
CA PRO A 61 0.90 8.10 9.86
C PRO A 61 1.17 7.08 10.95
N LYS A 62 1.92 7.46 11.99
CA LYS A 62 2.21 6.59 13.15
C LYS A 62 1.03 6.59 14.13
N ARG A 63 -0.07 5.93 13.76
CA ARG A 63 -1.29 5.79 14.59
C ARG A 63 -1.47 4.34 15.03
N SER A 64 -2.04 4.10 16.21
CA SER A 64 -2.18 2.75 16.79
C SER A 64 -3.11 1.81 16.00
N TYR A 65 -4.02 2.37 15.21
CA TYR A 65 -4.92 1.64 14.30
C TYR A 65 -4.35 1.45 12.89
N ILE A 66 -3.12 1.89 12.65
CA ILE A 66 -2.33 1.57 11.46
C ILE A 66 -1.29 0.55 11.89
N ARG A 67 -1.45 -0.69 11.44
CA ARG A 67 -0.62 -1.83 11.85
C ARG A 67 -0.17 -2.61 10.62
N ASP A 68 0.98 -3.25 10.68
CA ASP A 68 1.46 -4.12 9.60
C ASP A 68 1.80 -5.53 10.10
N ARG A 69 1.96 -6.45 9.15
CA ARG A 69 2.41 -7.81 9.39
C ARG A 69 3.28 -8.30 8.23
N TYR A 70 4.54 -8.55 8.55
CA TYR A 70 5.52 -9.11 7.63
C TYR A 70 5.42 -10.64 7.54
N LEU A 71 5.44 -11.19 6.33
CA LEU A 71 5.38 -12.61 6.00
C LEU A 71 6.59 -12.99 5.13
N PRO A 72 7.69 -13.50 5.71
CA PRO A 72 8.98 -13.60 5.02
C PRO A 72 8.97 -14.38 3.69
N TYR A 73 8.11 -15.40 3.57
CA TYR A 73 8.09 -16.29 2.41
C TYR A 73 6.88 -16.08 1.49
N TYR A 74 6.04 -15.08 1.78
CA TYR A 74 4.92 -14.76 0.90
C TYR A 74 5.43 -13.97 -0.29
N ASN A 75 5.05 -14.40 -1.49
CA ASN A 75 5.10 -13.62 -2.71
C ASN A 75 3.76 -12.90 -2.96
N HIS A 76 3.66 -12.18 -4.08
CA HIS A 76 2.50 -11.36 -4.41
C HIS A 76 1.18 -12.11 -4.51
N LEU A 77 1.20 -13.34 -5.02
CA LEU A 77 -0.02 -14.12 -5.26
C LEU A 77 -0.45 -14.93 -4.03
N ASP A 78 0.45 -15.15 -3.07
CA ASP A 78 0.12 -15.93 -1.86
C ASP A 78 -0.97 -15.26 -1.02
N PHE A 79 -1.09 -13.93 -1.06
CA PHE A 79 -2.15 -13.18 -0.39
C PHE A 79 -3.57 -13.51 -0.88
N VAL A 80 -3.71 -14.12 -2.06
CA VAL A 80 -5.00 -14.48 -2.66
C VAL A 80 -5.11 -15.99 -2.90
N TRP A 81 -4.03 -16.62 -3.35
CA TRP A 81 -3.98 -18.03 -3.78
C TRP A 81 -3.12 -18.93 -2.90
N GLY A 82 -2.48 -18.40 -1.85
CA GLY A 82 -1.71 -19.18 -0.91
C GLY A 82 -2.59 -20.20 -0.20
N LEU A 83 -2.17 -21.48 -0.22
CA LEU A 83 -2.95 -22.57 0.40
C LEU A 83 -3.12 -22.39 1.92
N ASP A 84 -2.23 -21.63 2.55
CA ASP A 84 -2.26 -21.31 3.98
C ASP A 84 -2.84 -19.90 4.28
N ALA A 85 -3.22 -19.12 3.26
CA ALA A 85 -3.67 -17.74 3.41
C ALA A 85 -4.85 -17.60 4.39
N THR A 86 -5.78 -18.55 4.40
CA THR A 86 -6.88 -18.57 5.37
C THR A 86 -6.39 -18.57 6.81
N LYS A 87 -5.39 -19.41 7.11
CA LYS A 87 -4.83 -19.58 8.44
C LYS A 87 -3.90 -18.42 8.81
N VAL A 88 -3.13 -17.92 7.85
CA VAL A 88 -2.08 -16.93 8.11
C VAL A 88 -2.68 -15.52 8.17
N ILE A 89 -3.54 -15.14 7.22
CA ILE A 89 -4.00 -13.75 7.05
C ILE A 89 -5.51 -13.56 7.22
N TYR A 90 -6.37 -14.43 6.69
CA TYR A 90 -7.81 -14.12 6.62
C TYR A 90 -8.49 -14.10 8.00
N THR A 91 -8.09 -14.97 8.93
CA THR A 91 -8.60 -14.91 10.31
C THR A 91 -8.21 -13.60 11.01
N ASP A 92 -6.98 -13.13 10.83
CA ASP A 92 -6.50 -11.86 11.41
C ASP A 92 -7.22 -10.64 10.79
N ILE A 93 -7.58 -10.69 9.50
CA ILE A 93 -8.42 -9.66 8.85
C ILE A 93 -9.81 -9.58 9.51
N LEU A 94 -10.45 -10.73 9.74
CA LEU A 94 -11.78 -10.76 10.36
C LEU A 94 -11.74 -10.21 11.79
N ASP A 95 -10.69 -10.50 12.54
CA ASP A 95 -10.52 -10.00 13.90
C ASP A 95 -10.23 -8.49 13.89
N PHE A 96 -9.40 -7.99 12.95
CA PHE A 96 -9.21 -6.56 12.75
C PHE A 96 -10.52 -5.82 12.46
N PHE A 97 -11.40 -6.36 11.60
CA PHE A 97 -12.69 -5.71 11.34
C PHE A 97 -13.60 -5.65 12.57
N LYS A 98 -13.61 -6.67 13.42
CA LYS A 98 -14.40 -6.67 14.66
C LYS A 98 -13.92 -5.62 15.66
N GLU A 99 -12.64 -5.23 15.64
CA GLU A 99 -12.11 -4.16 16.52
C GLU A 99 -12.69 -2.77 16.22
N PHE A 100 -13.16 -2.54 14.98
CA PHE A 100 -13.66 -1.24 14.51
C PHE A 100 -15.15 -1.26 14.11
N GLN A 101 -15.88 -2.29 14.55
CA GLN A 101 -17.34 -2.37 14.43
C GLN A 101 -18.09 -1.62 15.52
#